data_AF-A0A958Y7X9-F1
#
_entry.id   AF-A0A958Y7X9-F1
#
_cell.length_a   1.000
_cell.length_b   1.000
_cell.length_c   1.000
_cell.angle_alpha   90.00
_cell.angle_beta   90.00
_cell.angle_gamma   90.00
#
_symmetry.space_group_name_H-M   'P 1'
#
loop_
_entity.id
_entity.type
_entity.pdbx_description
1 polymer ?
#
loop_
_entity_poly.entity_id
_entity_poly.type
_entity_poly.pdbx_seq_one_letter_code
_entity_poly.pdbx_strand_id
1 'polypeptide(L)'
;PERIIETAIKEKVDVIGLSGLITPSLDEMVYVSQAMEEKGFEIPLMIGGATTSRAHSAVKIAPNYSNTVVHVNDASRAVTVVGNLLQRNSRVYKEQIREEYEKFREQFLGRSKQKEYLSLEEARKNKFKINWDKTEIVKPNQLGIQVFEDIDVSALERYIDWTPFFRSWDLHGKYPEILTDKVVGNQASELFNDAQNLLQKVFKENLLKAKAVFGLFPANTVNEDDIEVKAEECCFERCQEVSHKDPDSIQPDISSASLSTRHAKLDSASQENTKHQFITLRQQLKKRDGIPNFALADFIA
;
A
#
# COMPACT_ATOMS: atom_id res chain seq x y z
N PRO A 1 9.29 -7.16 -17.21
CA PRO A 1 10.16 -8.37 -17.29
C PRO A 1 11.22 -8.31 -18.40
N GLU A 2 10.81 -8.08 -19.66
CA GLU A 2 11.69 -8.12 -20.84
C GLU A 2 12.93 -7.23 -20.72
N ARG A 3 12.75 -5.96 -20.34
CA ARG A 3 13.87 -5.02 -20.15
C ARG A 3 14.92 -5.52 -19.15
N ILE A 4 14.53 -6.23 -18.09
CA ILE A 4 15.46 -6.77 -17.08
C ILE A 4 16.35 -7.83 -17.73
N ILE A 5 15.73 -8.77 -18.45
CA ILE A 5 16.41 -9.86 -19.14
C ILE A 5 17.34 -9.33 -20.24
N GLU A 6 16.84 -8.42 -21.08
CA GLU A 6 17.62 -7.80 -22.16
C GLU A 6 18.84 -7.05 -21.62
N THR A 7 18.64 -6.25 -20.57
CA THR A 7 19.73 -5.50 -19.94
C THR A 7 20.74 -6.45 -19.31
N ALA A 8 20.28 -7.51 -18.66
CA ALA A 8 21.16 -8.50 -18.03
C ALA A 8 22.06 -9.23 -19.05
N ILE A 9 21.52 -9.57 -20.23
CA ILE A 9 22.30 -10.14 -21.34
C ILE A 9 23.29 -9.10 -21.89
N LYS A 10 22.82 -7.89 -22.18
CA LYS A 10 23.62 -6.82 -22.79
C LYS A 10 24.80 -6.42 -21.91
N GLU A 11 24.55 -6.21 -20.63
CA GLU A 11 25.53 -5.74 -19.66
C GLU A 11 26.30 -6.89 -18.99
N LYS A 12 25.95 -8.15 -19.29
CA LYS A 12 26.60 -9.37 -18.77
C LYS A 12 26.69 -9.37 -17.24
N VAL A 13 25.56 -9.15 -16.59
CA VAL A 13 25.50 -9.04 -15.13
C VAL A 13 25.75 -10.39 -14.46
N ASP A 14 26.35 -10.37 -13.26
CA ASP A 14 26.63 -11.59 -12.49
C ASP A 14 25.46 -12.04 -11.59
N VAL A 15 24.52 -11.13 -11.28
CA VAL A 15 23.36 -11.37 -10.41
C VAL A 15 22.22 -10.45 -10.85
N ILE A 16 20.97 -10.94 -10.79
CA ILE A 16 19.76 -10.11 -10.94
C ILE A 16 19.08 -9.95 -9.57
N GLY A 17 18.76 -8.72 -9.19
CA GLY A 17 17.97 -8.41 -7.99
C GLY A 17 16.59 -7.85 -8.34
N LEU A 18 15.54 -8.39 -7.72
CA LEU A 18 14.16 -7.92 -7.86
C LEU A 18 13.66 -7.36 -6.53
N SER A 19 12.99 -6.20 -6.59
CA SER A 19 12.36 -5.55 -5.44
C SER A 19 10.85 -5.43 -5.65
N GLY A 20 10.07 -5.78 -4.63
CA GLY A 20 8.60 -5.74 -4.67
C GLY A 20 8.01 -5.00 -3.47
N LEU A 21 7.06 -4.08 -3.74
CA LEU A 21 6.40 -3.29 -2.71
C LEU A 21 4.95 -3.75 -2.44
N ILE A 22 4.26 -4.25 -3.47
CA ILE A 22 2.84 -4.62 -3.40
C ILE A 22 2.67 -6.10 -3.79
N THR A 23 1.54 -6.70 -3.42
CA THR A 23 1.29 -8.13 -3.67
C THR A 23 1.39 -8.51 -5.16
N PRO A 24 0.87 -7.72 -6.12
CA PRO A 24 1.04 -8.01 -7.55
C PRO A 24 2.51 -8.09 -8.00
N SER A 25 3.43 -7.42 -7.29
CA SER A 25 4.87 -7.52 -7.61
C SER A 25 5.42 -8.94 -7.44
N LEU A 26 4.78 -9.79 -6.63
CA LEU A 26 5.20 -11.17 -6.43
C LEU A 26 4.97 -12.03 -7.67
N ASP A 27 3.83 -11.82 -8.36
CA ASP A 27 3.51 -12.54 -9.60
C ASP A 27 4.49 -12.14 -10.72
N GLU A 28 4.87 -10.85 -10.79
CA GLU A 28 5.91 -10.38 -11.70
C GLU A 28 7.28 -11.04 -11.44
N MET A 29 7.63 -11.30 -10.18
CA MET A 29 8.87 -12.00 -9.85
C MET A 29 8.85 -13.47 -10.29
N VAL A 30 7.69 -14.13 -10.21
CA VAL A 30 7.51 -15.49 -10.77
C VAL A 30 7.71 -15.46 -12.27
N TYR A 31 7.11 -14.49 -12.97
CA TYR A 31 7.25 -14.36 -14.41
C TYR A 31 8.71 -14.10 -14.82
N VAL A 32 9.43 -13.22 -14.12
CA VAL A 32 10.86 -13.00 -14.39
C VAL A 32 11.68 -14.28 -14.16
N SER A 33 11.38 -15.03 -13.09
CA SER A 33 12.03 -16.33 -12.81
C SER A 33 11.83 -17.34 -13.95
N GLN A 34 10.61 -17.44 -14.48
CA GLN A 34 10.28 -18.30 -15.63
C GLN A 34 11.02 -17.84 -16.89
N ALA A 35 11.01 -16.53 -17.18
CA ALA A 35 11.71 -15.98 -18.33
C ALA A 35 13.23 -16.19 -18.27
N MET A 36 13.83 -16.13 -17.07
CA MET A 36 15.25 -16.47 -16.87
C MET A 36 15.54 -17.94 -17.21
N GLU A 37 14.65 -18.85 -16.83
CA GLU A 37 14.77 -20.28 -17.17
C GLU A 37 14.67 -20.50 -18.68
N GLU A 38 13.65 -19.94 -19.31
CA GLU A 38 13.41 -20.07 -20.76
C GLU A 38 14.57 -19.54 -21.60
N LYS A 39 15.25 -18.50 -21.12
CA LYS A 39 16.42 -17.89 -21.76
C LYS A 39 17.74 -18.54 -21.36
N GLY A 40 17.72 -19.57 -20.52
CA GLY A 40 18.91 -20.33 -20.13
C GLY A 40 19.90 -19.54 -19.27
N PHE A 41 19.43 -18.63 -18.42
CA PHE A 41 20.30 -17.90 -17.51
C PHE A 41 20.93 -18.84 -16.49
N GLU A 42 22.19 -18.63 -16.14
CA GLU A 42 22.92 -19.40 -15.11
C GLU A 42 23.27 -18.59 -13.84
N ILE A 43 22.94 -17.30 -13.83
CA ILE A 43 23.27 -16.38 -12.75
C ILE A 43 22.24 -16.44 -11.60
N PRO A 44 22.62 -16.14 -10.36
CA PRO A 44 21.68 -16.11 -9.23
C PRO A 44 20.60 -15.02 -9.39
N LEU A 45 19.41 -15.33 -8.85
CA LEU A 45 18.29 -14.40 -8.71
C LEU A 45 18.06 -14.06 -7.24
N MET A 46 18.13 -12.77 -6.91
CA MET A 46 17.87 -12.24 -5.56
C MET A 46 16.49 -11.60 -5.50
N ILE A 47 15.74 -11.93 -4.45
CA ILE A 47 14.40 -11.44 -4.20
C ILE A 47 14.40 -10.62 -2.89
N GLY A 48 13.88 -9.40 -2.93
CA GLY A 48 13.73 -8.54 -1.76
C GLY A 48 12.55 -7.57 -1.89
N GLY A 49 12.33 -6.77 -0.85
CA GLY A 49 11.25 -5.78 -0.79
C GLY A 49 10.11 -6.16 0.16
N ALA A 50 9.21 -5.21 0.42
CA ALA A 50 8.23 -5.23 1.51
C ALA A 50 7.25 -6.42 1.47
N THR A 51 6.83 -6.85 0.28
CA THR A 51 5.88 -7.98 0.12
C THR A 51 6.56 -9.33 -0.03
N THR A 52 7.88 -9.35 -0.13
CA THR A 52 8.64 -10.59 -0.31
C THR A 52 8.87 -11.32 1.01
N SER A 53 8.97 -12.64 0.94
CA SER A 53 9.32 -13.46 2.09
C SER A 53 10.03 -14.72 1.63
N ARG A 54 10.89 -15.26 2.50
CA ARG A 54 11.54 -16.56 2.29
C ARG A 54 10.52 -17.65 1.92
N ALA A 55 9.36 -17.65 2.57
CA ALA A 55 8.31 -18.63 2.32
C ALA A 55 7.75 -18.51 0.89
N HIS A 56 7.39 -17.31 0.45
CA HIS A 56 6.89 -17.11 -0.91
C HIS A 56 7.97 -17.41 -1.94
N SER A 57 9.21 -16.95 -1.74
CA SER A 57 10.32 -17.22 -2.67
C SER A 57 10.60 -18.71 -2.82
N ALA A 58 10.61 -19.49 -1.74
CA ALA A 58 10.84 -20.93 -1.79
C ALA A 58 9.69 -21.72 -2.43
N VAL A 59 8.45 -21.31 -2.20
CA VAL A 59 7.25 -22.07 -2.65
C VAL A 59 6.81 -21.67 -4.06
N LYS A 60 6.97 -20.40 -4.45
CA LYS A 60 6.37 -19.86 -5.69
C LYS A 60 7.38 -19.37 -6.71
N ILE A 61 8.54 -18.85 -6.31
CA ILE A 61 9.51 -18.28 -7.26
C ILE A 61 10.57 -19.33 -7.64
N ALA A 62 11.31 -19.82 -6.66
CA ALA A 62 12.42 -20.78 -6.83
C ALA A 62 12.11 -22.03 -7.67
N PRO A 63 10.90 -22.62 -7.63
CA PRO A 63 10.58 -23.79 -8.46
C PRO A 63 10.58 -23.51 -9.97
N ASN A 64 10.52 -22.25 -10.39
CA ASN A 64 10.47 -21.86 -11.79
C ASN A 64 11.85 -21.53 -12.38
N TYR A 65 12.94 -21.72 -11.61
CA TYR A 65 14.28 -21.43 -12.09
C TYR A 65 15.29 -22.44 -11.58
N SER A 66 16.01 -23.07 -12.50
CA SER A 66 16.96 -24.15 -12.26
C SER A 66 18.24 -23.68 -11.57
N ASN A 67 18.49 -22.38 -11.47
CA ASN A 67 19.63 -21.83 -10.74
C ASN A 67 19.21 -21.24 -9.38
N THR A 68 20.14 -20.59 -8.68
CA THR A 68 19.92 -20.20 -7.28
C THR A 68 18.99 -19.00 -7.18
N VAL A 69 17.85 -19.19 -6.51
CA VAL A 69 16.96 -18.10 -6.08
C VAL A 69 17.11 -17.91 -4.57
N VAL A 70 17.39 -16.69 -4.12
CA VAL A 70 17.58 -16.38 -2.70
C VAL A 70 16.75 -15.16 -2.30
N HIS A 71 16.11 -15.26 -1.14
CA HIS A 71 15.41 -14.14 -0.51
C HIS A 71 16.36 -13.42 0.44
N VAL A 72 16.38 -12.10 0.36
CA VAL A 72 17.20 -11.26 1.24
C VAL A 72 16.30 -10.28 1.97
N ASN A 73 16.42 -10.26 3.30
CA ASN A 73 15.56 -9.47 4.17
C ASN A 73 15.85 -7.97 4.09
N ASP A 74 17.11 -7.60 3.96
CA ASP A 74 17.58 -6.22 4.10
C ASP A 74 18.89 -6.00 3.31
N ALA A 75 19.26 -4.74 3.13
CA ALA A 75 20.44 -4.35 2.36
C ALA A 75 21.76 -4.79 3.01
N SER A 76 21.85 -4.83 4.34
CA SER A 76 23.07 -5.22 5.05
C SER A 76 23.45 -6.67 4.74
N ARG A 77 22.45 -7.56 4.67
CA ARG A 77 22.62 -8.97 4.35
C ARG A 77 22.88 -9.20 2.87
N ALA A 78 22.40 -8.33 1.98
CA ALA A 78 22.59 -8.46 0.54
C ALA A 78 24.07 -8.52 0.15
N VAL A 79 24.92 -7.71 0.79
CA VAL A 79 26.38 -7.67 0.53
C VAL A 79 27.01 -9.03 0.80
N THR A 80 26.71 -9.64 1.95
CA THR A 80 27.25 -10.95 2.32
C THR A 80 26.73 -12.06 1.41
N VAL A 81 25.44 -12.01 1.06
CA VAL A 81 24.81 -12.99 0.16
C VAL A 81 25.45 -12.95 -1.23
N VAL A 82 25.58 -11.77 -1.83
CA VAL A 82 26.24 -11.61 -3.14
C VAL A 82 27.69 -12.08 -3.08
N GLY A 83 28.43 -11.68 -2.03
CA GLY A 83 29.81 -12.10 -1.81
C GLY A 83 29.95 -13.63 -1.82
N ASN A 84 29.05 -14.34 -1.13
CA ASN A 84 29.06 -15.81 -1.09
C ASN A 84 28.59 -16.44 -2.41
N LEU A 85 27.64 -15.83 -3.12
CA LEU A 85 27.14 -16.32 -4.42
C LEU A 85 28.17 -16.23 -5.55
N LEU A 86 29.10 -15.27 -5.46
CA LEU A 86 30.11 -15.00 -6.50
C LEU A 86 31.50 -15.54 -6.19
N GLN A 87 31.71 -16.13 -5.01
CA GLN A 87 32.97 -16.80 -4.68
C GLN A 87 33.26 -18.01 -5.60
N ARG A 88 34.55 -18.35 -5.77
CA ARG A 88 34.99 -19.48 -6.60
C ARG A 88 34.42 -20.83 -6.15
N ASN A 89 34.23 -21.01 -4.84
CA ASN A 89 33.62 -22.21 -4.25
C ASN A 89 32.13 -22.01 -3.90
N SER A 90 31.44 -21.10 -4.59
CA SER A 90 30.01 -20.77 -4.33
C SER A 90 29.05 -21.93 -4.57
N ARG A 91 29.48 -23.00 -5.26
CA ARG A 91 28.65 -24.17 -5.55
C ARG A 91 28.03 -24.78 -4.30
N VAL A 92 28.83 -24.99 -3.24
CA VAL A 92 28.34 -25.56 -1.97
C VAL A 92 27.27 -24.66 -1.35
N TYR A 93 27.48 -23.35 -1.37
CA TYR A 93 26.52 -22.37 -0.83
C TYR A 93 25.21 -22.34 -1.62
N LYS A 94 25.31 -22.39 -2.96
CA LYS A 94 24.16 -22.45 -3.87
C LYS A 94 23.33 -23.72 -3.67
N GLU A 95 24.00 -24.87 -3.56
CA GLU A 95 23.36 -26.18 -3.29
C GLU A 95 22.68 -26.18 -1.91
N GLN A 96 23.33 -25.65 -0.88
CA GLN A 96 22.73 -25.50 0.45
C GLN A 96 21.44 -24.67 0.43
N ILE A 97 21.42 -23.52 -0.24
CA ILE A 97 20.20 -22.69 -0.35
C ILE A 97 19.08 -23.47 -1.04
N ARG A 98 19.39 -24.20 -2.13
CA ARG A 98 18.41 -25.00 -2.86
C ARG A 98 17.82 -26.10 -1.99
N GLU A 99 18.66 -26.88 -1.31
CA GLU A 99 18.21 -27.92 -0.39
C GLU A 99 17.35 -27.35 0.75
N GLU A 100 17.74 -26.21 1.32
CA GLU A 100 16.95 -25.54 2.36
C GLU A 100 15.57 -25.13 1.85
N TYR A 101 15.49 -24.61 0.62
CA TYR A 101 14.24 -24.19 0.01
C TYR A 101 13.36 -25.38 -0.35
N GLU A 102 13.94 -26.48 -0.83
CA GLU A 102 13.23 -27.71 -1.12
C GLU A 102 12.65 -28.34 0.15
N LYS A 103 13.47 -28.51 1.19
CA LYS A 103 13.02 -28.99 2.51
C LYS A 103 11.92 -28.08 3.08
N PHE A 104 12.08 -26.76 2.97
CA PHE A 104 11.06 -25.81 3.42
C PHE A 104 9.76 -25.98 2.63
N ARG A 105 9.83 -26.11 1.31
CA ARG A 105 8.66 -26.29 0.43
C ARG A 105 7.93 -27.58 0.76
N GLU A 106 8.63 -28.70 0.90
CA GLU A 106 8.06 -29.98 1.30
C GLU A 106 7.34 -29.89 2.64
N GLN A 107 7.99 -29.30 3.64
CA GLN A 107 7.37 -29.06 4.94
C GLN A 107 6.15 -28.13 4.84
N PHE A 108 6.23 -27.08 4.03
CA PHE A 108 5.13 -26.14 3.85
C PHE A 108 3.90 -26.81 3.22
N LEU A 109 4.12 -27.61 2.16
CA LEU A 109 3.06 -28.38 1.50
C LEU A 109 2.50 -29.48 2.41
N GLY A 110 3.35 -30.14 3.20
CA GLY A 110 2.96 -31.14 4.20
C GLY A 110 2.26 -30.56 5.43
N ARG A 111 2.49 -29.28 5.77
CA ARG A 111 1.84 -28.53 6.86
C ARG A 111 0.43 -28.07 6.52
N SER A 112 -0.23 -28.69 5.55
CA SER A 112 -1.66 -28.54 5.31
C SER A 112 -2.46 -29.09 6.51
N LYS A 113 -2.39 -28.43 7.67
CA LYS A 113 -3.48 -28.46 8.65
C LYS A 113 -4.72 -28.16 7.83
N GLN A 114 -5.67 -29.08 7.80
CA GLN A 114 -7.00 -28.87 7.24
C GLN A 114 -7.56 -27.62 7.90
N LYS A 115 -7.39 -26.48 7.23
CA LYS A 115 -8.14 -25.27 7.54
C LYS A 115 -9.56 -25.64 7.16
N GLU A 116 -10.39 -25.85 8.18
CA GLU A 116 -11.81 -26.09 7.95
C GLU A 116 -12.40 -24.77 7.48
N TYR A 117 -12.81 -24.73 6.22
CA TYR A 117 -13.50 -23.59 5.64
C TYR A 117 -15.00 -23.84 5.68
N LEU A 118 -15.75 -22.79 5.97
CA LEU A 118 -17.20 -22.76 5.83
C LEU A 118 -17.56 -22.47 4.38
N SER A 119 -18.73 -22.95 3.95
CA SER A 119 -19.37 -22.41 2.76
C SER A 119 -19.62 -20.90 2.92
N LEU A 120 -19.72 -20.18 1.81
CA LEU A 120 -20.02 -18.75 1.85
C LEU A 120 -21.34 -18.46 2.57
N GLU A 121 -22.36 -19.29 2.37
CA GLU A 121 -23.66 -19.18 3.02
C GLU A 121 -23.56 -19.34 4.54
N GLU A 122 -22.76 -20.30 5.03
CA GLU A 122 -22.52 -20.49 6.47
C GLU A 122 -21.76 -19.31 7.07
N ALA A 123 -20.74 -18.81 6.38
CA ALA A 123 -19.99 -17.64 6.82
C ALA A 123 -20.89 -16.40 6.90
N ARG A 124 -21.79 -16.20 5.93
CA ARG A 124 -22.79 -15.13 5.91
C ARG A 124 -23.80 -15.25 7.05
N LYS A 125 -24.26 -16.47 7.36
CA LYS A 125 -25.14 -16.73 8.52
C LYS A 125 -24.45 -16.35 9.84
N ASN A 126 -23.13 -16.53 9.93
CA ASN A 126 -22.29 -16.15 11.06
C ASN A 126 -21.68 -14.73 10.96
N LYS A 127 -22.29 -13.82 10.19
CA LYS A 127 -21.80 -12.43 10.09
C LYS A 127 -21.90 -11.66 11.39
N PHE A 128 -21.12 -10.58 11.50
CA PHE A 128 -21.31 -9.63 12.59
C PHE A 128 -22.64 -8.88 12.42
N LYS A 129 -23.42 -8.78 13.50
CA LYS A 129 -24.77 -8.18 13.46
C LYS A 129 -24.82 -6.96 14.35
N ILE A 130 -25.02 -5.80 13.75
CA ILE A 130 -25.28 -4.54 14.45
C ILE A 130 -26.80 -4.35 14.55
N ASN A 131 -27.27 -3.92 15.71
CA ASN A 131 -28.68 -3.55 15.87
C ASN A 131 -28.88 -2.12 15.37
N TRP A 132 -29.23 -1.99 14.09
CA TRP A 132 -29.43 -0.69 13.45
C TRP A 132 -30.61 0.10 14.03
N ASP A 133 -31.66 -0.56 14.54
CA ASP A 133 -32.81 0.10 15.17
C ASP A 133 -32.43 0.88 16.44
N LYS A 134 -31.32 0.49 17.09
CA LYS A 134 -30.78 1.14 18.29
C LYS A 134 -29.53 1.97 18.03
N THR A 135 -29.09 2.06 16.77
CA THR A 135 -27.87 2.77 16.40
C THR A 135 -28.23 4.10 15.75
N GLU A 136 -27.70 5.19 16.28
CA GLU A 136 -27.84 6.50 15.66
C GLU A 136 -26.80 6.64 14.54
N ILE A 137 -27.27 6.78 13.29
CA ILE A 137 -26.42 7.03 12.13
C ILE A 137 -26.39 8.53 11.88
N VAL A 138 -25.25 9.16 12.18
CA VAL A 138 -25.06 10.61 12.00
C VAL A 138 -24.78 10.91 10.53
N LYS A 139 -25.62 11.75 9.92
CA LYS A 139 -25.38 12.23 8.56
C LYS A 139 -24.15 13.15 8.54
N PRO A 140 -23.18 12.95 7.63
CA PRO A 140 -22.06 13.87 7.49
C PRO A 140 -22.50 15.30 7.16
N ASN A 141 -21.75 16.29 7.66
CA ASN A 141 -22.03 17.72 7.41
C ASN A 141 -22.03 18.06 5.92
N GLN A 142 -21.12 17.48 5.16
CA GLN A 142 -20.97 17.70 3.73
C GLN A 142 -20.74 16.36 3.03
N LEU A 143 -21.66 16.02 2.11
CA LEU A 143 -21.53 14.89 1.21
C LEU A 143 -20.86 15.33 -0.10
N GLY A 144 -20.45 14.36 -0.91
CA GLY A 144 -19.80 14.57 -2.19
C GLY A 144 -18.27 14.64 -2.09
N ILE A 145 -17.65 14.90 -3.24
CA ILE A 145 -16.19 14.96 -3.40
C ILE A 145 -15.67 16.33 -2.98
N GLN A 146 -14.61 16.33 -2.19
CA GLN A 146 -13.85 17.50 -1.78
C GLN A 146 -12.42 17.35 -2.30
N VAL A 147 -11.95 18.36 -3.03
CA VAL A 147 -10.62 18.38 -3.65
C VAL A 147 -9.82 19.51 -3.01
N PHE A 148 -8.68 19.17 -2.42
CA PHE A 148 -7.71 20.12 -1.90
C PHE A 148 -6.48 20.09 -2.80
N GLU A 149 -6.32 21.14 -3.60
CA GLU A 149 -5.20 21.24 -4.54
C GLU A 149 -3.97 21.89 -3.92
N ASP A 150 -4.11 22.59 -2.79
CA ASP A 150 -3.04 23.35 -2.14
C ASP A 150 -3.13 23.24 -0.62
N ILE A 151 -2.70 22.10 -0.08
CA ILE A 151 -2.60 21.90 1.36
C ILE A 151 -1.25 22.46 1.82
N ASP A 152 -1.27 23.30 2.86
CA ASP A 152 -0.05 23.71 3.54
C ASP A 152 0.68 22.48 4.10
N VAL A 153 1.83 22.18 3.49
CA VAL A 153 2.64 21.00 3.83
C VAL A 153 3.16 21.08 5.27
N SER A 154 3.36 22.29 5.81
CA SER A 154 3.82 22.45 7.20
C SER A 154 2.79 21.95 8.20
N ALA A 155 1.49 22.05 7.88
CA ALA A 155 0.42 21.52 8.72
C ALA A 155 0.46 19.98 8.85
N LEU A 156 1.12 19.28 7.91
CA LEU A 156 1.27 17.82 7.93
C LEU A 156 2.35 17.35 8.91
N GLU A 157 3.28 18.22 9.32
CA GLU A 157 4.42 17.87 10.17
C GLU A 157 3.97 17.18 11.48
N ARG A 158 2.91 17.69 12.10
CA ARG A 158 2.35 17.15 13.35
C ARG A 158 1.72 15.76 13.21
N TYR A 159 1.47 15.30 11.98
CA TYR A 159 0.89 13.98 11.69
C TYR A 159 1.93 12.95 11.24
N ILE A 160 3.21 13.32 11.17
CA ILE A 160 4.27 12.39 10.82
C ILE A 160 4.47 11.40 11.96
N ASP A 161 4.26 10.10 11.68
CA ASP A 161 4.81 9.04 12.51
C ASP A 161 6.28 8.82 12.12
N TRP A 162 7.18 9.19 13.02
CA TRP A 162 8.63 9.06 12.84
C TRP A 162 9.12 7.63 13.07
N THR A 163 8.32 6.74 13.67
CA THR A 163 8.74 5.36 13.93
C THR A 163 9.04 4.59 12.64
N PRO A 164 8.17 4.60 11.61
CA PRO A 164 8.51 4.06 10.29
C PRO A 164 9.74 4.71 9.64
N PHE A 165 9.95 6.02 9.82
CA PHE A 165 11.12 6.71 9.28
C PHE A 165 12.43 6.11 9.83
N PHE A 166 12.56 5.95 11.14
CA PHE A 166 13.75 5.31 11.73
C PHE A 166 13.93 3.86 11.28
N ARG A 167 12.82 3.11 11.15
CA ARG A 167 12.86 1.74 10.62
C ARG A 167 13.38 1.69 9.18
N SER A 168 13.05 2.67 8.34
CA SER A 168 13.59 2.77 6.98
C SER A 168 15.11 2.99 6.95
N TRP A 169 15.67 3.55 8.03
CA TRP A 169 17.11 3.73 8.23
C TRP A 169 17.76 2.63 9.08
N ASP A 170 17.08 1.49 9.25
CA ASP A 170 17.55 0.35 10.05
C ASP A 170 17.82 0.67 11.53
N LEU A 171 17.16 1.72 12.05
CA LEU A 171 17.21 2.10 13.45
C LEU A 171 15.97 1.57 14.17
N HIS A 172 16.17 0.53 14.98
CA HIS A 172 15.10 -0.14 15.71
C HIS A 172 14.80 0.55 17.04
N GLY A 173 13.60 1.09 17.16
CA GLY A 173 13.08 1.71 18.37
C GLY A 173 11.75 2.38 18.07
N LYS A 174 11.12 2.95 19.10
CA LYS A 174 9.88 3.73 18.95
C LYS A 174 10.20 5.21 19.14
N TYR A 175 9.67 6.07 18.28
CA TYR A 175 9.76 7.51 18.52
C TYR A 175 8.77 7.94 19.62
N PRO A 176 9.15 8.86 20.54
CA PRO A 176 10.43 9.58 20.62
C PRO A 176 11.53 8.88 21.45
N GLU A 177 11.22 7.74 22.09
CA GLU A 177 12.13 7.03 23.00
C GLU A 177 13.48 6.67 22.36
N ILE A 178 13.47 6.32 21.07
CA ILE A 178 14.67 5.96 20.28
C ILE A 178 15.75 7.05 20.28
N LEU A 179 15.38 8.33 20.43
CA LEU A 179 16.34 9.45 20.44
C LEU A 179 17.28 9.41 21.66
N THR A 180 16.83 8.79 22.76
CA THR A 180 17.59 8.67 24.01
C THR A 180 18.09 7.24 24.25
N ASP A 181 17.98 6.37 23.25
CA ASP A 181 18.44 4.99 23.36
C ASP A 181 19.95 4.92 23.60
N LYS A 182 20.39 3.96 24.43
CA LYS A 182 21.80 3.83 24.84
C LYS A 182 22.73 3.39 23.71
N VAL A 183 22.21 2.69 22.71
CA VAL A 183 22.99 2.10 21.62
C VAL A 183 22.88 2.96 20.37
N VAL A 184 21.66 3.35 20.00
CA VAL A 184 21.38 4.04 18.73
C VAL A 184 20.92 5.49 18.88
N GLY A 185 20.75 5.99 20.11
CA GLY A 185 20.13 7.30 20.35
C GLY A 185 20.90 8.48 19.76
N ASN A 186 22.23 8.43 19.77
CA ASN A 186 23.06 9.47 19.15
C ASN A 186 22.81 9.55 17.64
N GLN A 187 22.89 8.41 16.94
CA GLN A 187 22.65 8.33 15.50
C GLN A 187 21.20 8.66 15.14
N ALA A 188 20.24 8.20 15.94
CA ALA A 188 18.83 8.52 15.76
C ALA A 188 18.56 10.03 15.91
N SER A 189 19.20 10.67 16.89
CA SER A 189 19.08 12.12 17.11
C SER A 189 19.72 12.92 15.97
N GLU A 190 20.90 12.53 15.50
CA GLU A 190 21.56 13.15 14.34
C GLU A 190 20.68 13.04 13.07
N LEU A 191 20.22 11.84 12.76
CA LEU A 191 19.34 11.59 11.61
C LEU A 191 18.02 12.40 11.70
N PHE A 192 17.44 12.47 12.89
CA PHE A 192 16.23 13.25 13.13
C PHE A 192 16.48 14.75 12.87
N ASN A 193 17.59 15.29 13.37
CA ASN A 193 17.95 16.69 13.15
C ASN A 193 18.16 16.98 11.65
N ASP A 194 18.80 16.08 10.91
CA ASP A 194 18.97 16.22 9.46
C ASP A 194 17.62 16.20 8.73
N ALA A 195 16.72 15.29 9.11
CA ALA A 195 15.38 15.23 8.54
C ALA A 195 14.58 16.51 8.83
N GLN A 196 14.67 17.03 10.06
CA GLN A 196 14.04 18.29 10.47
C GLN A 196 14.60 19.47 9.64
N ASN A 197 15.91 19.58 9.48
CA ASN A 197 16.54 20.61 8.65
C ASN A 197 16.06 20.54 7.18
N LEU A 198 15.95 19.33 6.63
CA LEU A 198 15.43 19.13 5.28
C LEU A 198 13.95 19.51 5.17
N LEU A 199 13.12 19.15 6.15
CA LEU A 199 11.71 19.55 6.20
C LEU A 199 11.56 21.08 6.26
N GLN A 200 12.35 21.76 7.10
CA GLN A 200 12.34 23.22 7.17
C GLN A 200 12.72 23.86 5.83
N LYS A 201 13.68 23.28 5.11
CA LYS A 201 14.01 23.71 3.74
C LYS A 201 12.82 23.50 2.79
N VAL A 202 12.19 22.32 2.81
CA VAL A 202 11.02 21.99 2.00
C VAL A 202 9.89 23.00 2.23
N PHE A 203 9.62 23.38 3.48
CA PHE A 203 8.59 24.36 3.83
C PHE A 203 8.96 25.78 3.38
N LYS A 204 10.19 26.23 3.69
CA LYS A 204 10.64 27.58 3.35
C LYS A 204 10.70 27.84 1.84
N GLU A 205 11.14 26.84 1.08
CA GLU A 205 11.32 26.94 -0.37
C GLU A 205 10.10 26.42 -1.17
N ASN A 206 9.04 25.97 -0.50
CA ASN A 206 7.85 25.37 -1.12
C ASN A 206 8.19 24.28 -2.16
N LEU A 207 9.12 23.37 -1.80
CA LEU A 207 9.63 22.35 -2.72
C LEU A 207 8.62 21.23 -3.03
N LEU A 208 7.62 21.06 -2.18
CA LEU A 208 6.59 20.05 -2.31
C LEU A 208 5.21 20.70 -2.24
N LYS A 209 4.26 20.14 -3.00
CA LYS A 209 2.85 20.53 -2.96
C LYS A 209 2.01 19.34 -2.54
N ALA A 210 1.29 19.47 -1.43
CA ALA A 210 0.38 18.44 -0.95
C ALA A 210 -1.00 18.62 -1.59
N LYS A 211 -1.53 17.52 -2.14
CA LYS A 211 -2.87 17.44 -2.74
C LYS A 211 -3.65 16.32 -2.09
N ALA A 212 -4.95 16.50 -1.92
CA ALA A 212 -5.83 15.45 -1.43
C ALA A 212 -7.18 15.49 -2.16
N VAL A 213 -7.80 14.32 -2.26
CA VAL A 213 -9.21 14.17 -2.63
C VAL A 213 -9.84 13.18 -1.67
N PHE A 214 -11.00 13.54 -1.15
CA PHE A 214 -11.81 12.63 -0.33
C PHE A 214 -13.29 12.87 -0.62
N GLY A 215 -14.15 11.93 -0.26
CA GLY A 215 -15.57 12.09 -0.46
C GLY A 215 -16.39 11.27 0.53
N LEU A 216 -17.56 11.79 0.89
CA LEU A 216 -18.51 11.14 1.76
C LEU A 216 -19.81 10.93 0.99
N PHE A 217 -20.29 9.70 0.95
CA PHE A 217 -21.40 9.30 0.09
C PHE A 217 -22.42 8.47 0.87
N PRO A 218 -23.71 8.60 0.56
CA PRO A 218 -24.71 7.64 1.02
C PRO A 218 -24.32 6.23 0.56
N ALA A 219 -24.28 5.30 1.50
CA ALA A 219 -23.88 3.92 1.26
C ALA A 219 -24.76 2.95 2.06
N ASN A 220 -25.04 1.79 1.47
CA ASN A 220 -25.78 0.72 2.12
C ASN A 220 -25.21 -0.64 1.78
N THR A 221 -25.31 -1.58 2.72
CA THR A 221 -24.94 -2.96 2.45
C THR A 221 -25.98 -3.61 1.54
N VAL A 222 -25.53 -4.24 0.46
CA VAL A 222 -26.33 -4.98 -0.52
C VAL A 222 -25.72 -6.36 -0.74
N ASN A 223 -26.52 -7.33 -1.19
CA ASN A 223 -26.06 -8.69 -1.48
C ASN A 223 -25.29 -9.36 -0.33
N GLU A 224 -25.60 -8.96 0.91
CA GLU A 224 -24.98 -9.38 2.18
C GLU A 224 -23.54 -8.93 2.45
N ASP A 225 -22.70 -8.78 1.42
CA ASP A 225 -21.26 -8.53 1.55
C ASP A 225 -20.77 -7.31 0.76
N ASP A 226 -21.60 -6.69 -0.08
CA ASP A 226 -21.20 -5.57 -0.91
C ASP A 226 -21.73 -4.26 -0.33
N ILE A 227 -21.09 -3.16 -0.69
CA ILE A 227 -21.54 -1.82 -0.31
C ILE A 227 -21.96 -1.08 -1.59
N GLU A 228 -23.25 -0.78 -1.73
CA GLU A 228 -23.76 0.12 -2.75
C GLU A 228 -23.49 1.56 -2.30
N VAL A 229 -22.85 2.35 -3.16
CA VAL A 229 -22.58 3.77 -2.94
C VAL A 229 -23.30 4.58 -4.00
N LYS A 230 -24.06 5.58 -3.55
CA LYS A 230 -24.77 6.52 -4.43
C LYS A 230 -23.95 7.80 -4.56
N ALA A 231 -23.45 8.05 -5.76
CA ALA A 231 -22.74 9.27 -6.09
C ALA A 231 -23.59 10.10 -7.06
N GLU A 232 -23.92 11.32 -6.65
CA GLU A 232 -24.42 12.32 -7.59
C GLU A 232 -23.22 12.81 -8.42
N GLU A 233 -23.39 12.91 -9.75
CA GLU A 233 -22.39 13.56 -10.59
C GLU A 233 -22.17 15.00 -10.10
N CYS A 234 -20.99 15.27 -9.58
CA CYS A 234 -20.63 16.61 -9.16
C CYS A 234 -20.10 17.37 -10.39
N CYS A 235 -20.81 18.41 -10.82
CA CYS A 235 -20.26 19.37 -11.77
C CYS A 235 -18.99 19.98 -11.16
N PHE A 236 -17.85 19.71 -11.79
CA PHE A 236 -16.50 20.10 -11.39
C PHE A 236 -16.35 21.61 -11.09
N GLU A 237 -17.27 22.44 -11.59
CA GLU A 237 -17.27 23.90 -11.43
C GLU A 237 -17.72 24.41 -10.04
N ARG A 238 -18.46 23.62 -9.24
CA ARG A 238 -19.02 24.09 -7.95
C ARG A 238 -18.08 23.95 -6.74
N CYS A 239 -16.94 23.28 -6.90
CA CYS A 239 -16.03 22.99 -5.77
C CYS A 239 -15.00 24.11 -5.50
N GLN A 240 -15.01 25.21 -6.25
CA GLN A 240 -14.03 26.31 -6.06
C GLN A 240 -14.39 27.31 -4.94
N GLU A 241 -15.58 27.26 -4.34
CA GLU A 241 -16.04 28.34 -3.43
C GLU A 241 -15.80 28.15 -1.93
N VAL A 242 -15.12 27.09 -1.48
CA VAL A 242 -14.78 26.97 -0.04
C VAL A 242 -13.39 27.57 0.22
N SER A 243 -13.25 28.87 -0.02
CA SER A 243 -12.15 29.65 0.56
C SER A 243 -12.48 29.94 2.02
N HIS A 244 -11.54 29.64 2.93
CA HIS A 244 -11.58 30.04 4.33
C HIS A 244 -12.08 31.49 4.50
N LYS A 245 -13.23 31.67 5.15
CA LYS A 245 -13.62 32.97 5.73
C LYS A 245 -13.22 32.96 7.20
N ASP A 246 -12.13 33.64 7.50
CA ASP A 246 -11.89 34.17 8.85
C ASP A 246 -13.00 35.20 9.17
N PRO A 247 -13.61 35.15 10.37
CA PRO A 247 -14.59 36.13 10.79
C PRO A 247 -13.85 37.33 11.38
N ASP A 248 -13.36 38.24 10.53
CA ASP A 248 -13.18 39.68 10.82
C ASP A 248 -12.30 40.32 9.73
N SER A 249 -12.92 40.92 8.70
CA SER A 249 -12.34 42.09 8.02
C SER A 249 -13.37 42.77 7.10
N ILE A 250 -13.23 44.10 7.07
CA ILE A 250 -14.11 45.11 6.50
C ILE A 250 -13.95 45.19 4.96
N GLN A 251 -15.05 45.44 4.24
CA GLN A 251 -15.08 45.68 2.78
C GLN A 251 -14.15 46.84 2.34
N PRO A 252 -13.71 46.84 1.06
CA PRO A 252 -14.19 47.91 0.19
C PRO A 252 -14.51 47.52 -1.27
N ASP A 253 -15.15 48.49 -1.92
CA ASP A 253 -15.78 48.55 -3.25
C ASP A 253 -14.91 48.24 -4.50
N ILE A 254 -15.56 47.53 -5.43
CA ILE A 254 -15.67 47.65 -6.90
C ILE A 254 -14.54 48.38 -7.69
N SER A 255 -13.93 47.70 -8.68
CA SER A 255 -14.10 48.04 -10.11
C SER A 255 -13.30 47.16 -11.11
N SER A 256 -13.98 46.87 -12.22
CA SER A 256 -13.51 46.52 -13.57
C SER A 256 -12.61 45.28 -13.79
N ALA A 257 -13.14 44.27 -14.47
CA ALA A 257 -12.75 43.97 -15.85
C ALA A 257 -13.67 42.89 -16.46
N SER A 258 -14.17 43.20 -17.65
CA SER A 258 -14.95 42.37 -18.54
C SER A 258 -14.25 41.06 -18.92
N LEU A 259 -14.99 39.96 -18.97
CA LEU A 259 -14.86 38.97 -20.05
C LEU A 259 -16.16 38.17 -20.19
N SER A 260 -16.70 38.25 -21.39
CA SER A 260 -17.92 37.62 -21.89
C SER A 260 -17.85 36.10 -21.86
N THR A 261 -18.88 35.41 -21.37
CA THR A 261 -19.36 34.16 -22.01
C THR A 261 -20.84 33.89 -21.70
N ARG A 262 -21.65 34.03 -22.77
CA ARG A 262 -22.91 33.34 -23.11
C ARG A 262 -23.77 32.77 -21.96
N HIS A 263 -24.93 33.40 -21.78
CA HIS A 263 -26.12 32.78 -21.20
C HIS A 263 -26.52 31.54 -22.01
N ALA A 264 -26.33 30.35 -21.45
CA ALA A 264 -27.07 29.16 -21.84
C ALA A 264 -28.13 28.91 -20.75
N LYS A 265 -29.39 28.85 -21.17
CA LYS A 265 -30.53 28.43 -20.35
C LYS A 265 -30.20 27.08 -19.69
N LEU A 266 -30.27 27.01 -18.37
CA LEU A 266 -30.34 25.73 -17.66
C LEU A 266 -31.76 25.17 -17.84
N ASP A 267 -31.91 24.29 -18.81
CA ASP A 267 -32.95 23.29 -18.78
C ASP A 267 -32.65 22.30 -17.63
N SER A 268 -33.71 21.86 -16.95
CA SER A 268 -33.70 20.89 -15.87
C SER A 268 -33.09 19.55 -16.32
N ALA A 269 -31.78 19.40 -16.18
CA ALA A 269 -31.11 18.12 -16.34
C ALA A 269 -31.38 17.26 -15.09
N SER A 270 -32.11 16.17 -15.30
CA SER A 270 -32.26 15.07 -14.36
C SER A 270 -30.90 14.64 -13.82
N GLN A 271 -30.69 14.79 -12.51
CA GLN A 271 -29.52 14.23 -11.81
C GLN A 271 -29.57 12.70 -11.95
N GLU A 272 -28.85 12.13 -12.90
CA GLU A 272 -28.65 10.68 -12.95
C GLU A 272 -27.74 10.29 -11.78
N ASN A 273 -28.33 9.62 -10.79
CA ASN A 273 -27.60 9.18 -9.61
C ASN A 273 -26.80 7.93 -9.98
N THR A 274 -25.48 8.08 -10.15
CA THR A 274 -24.62 6.95 -10.48
C THR A 274 -24.46 6.04 -9.25
N LYS A 275 -24.70 4.74 -9.47
CA LYS A 275 -24.52 3.72 -8.44
C LYS A 275 -23.17 3.03 -8.64
N HIS A 276 -22.37 3.00 -7.59
CA HIS A 276 -21.13 2.24 -7.54
C HIS A 276 -21.26 1.10 -6.53
N GLN A 277 -20.53 0.01 -6.76
CA GLN A 277 -20.53 -1.15 -5.87
C GLN A 277 -19.10 -1.42 -5.41
N PHE A 278 -18.90 -1.38 -4.10
CA PHE A 278 -17.65 -1.79 -3.46
C PHE A 278 -17.78 -3.25 -3.06
N ILE A 279 -17.05 -4.11 -3.77
CA ILE A 279 -17.02 -5.55 -3.51
C ILE A 279 -16.13 -5.80 -2.30
N THR A 280 -16.66 -6.45 -1.27
CA THR A 280 -15.87 -6.82 -0.09
C THR A 280 -15.75 -8.33 0.05
N LEU A 281 -14.76 -8.77 0.83
CA LEU A 281 -14.52 -10.19 1.10
C LEU A 281 -15.01 -10.55 2.51
N ARG A 282 -15.61 -11.73 2.64
CA ARG A 282 -15.98 -12.32 3.93
C ARG A 282 -14.96 -13.36 4.36
N GLN A 283 -14.60 -13.36 5.65
CA GLN A 283 -13.78 -14.42 6.23
C GLN A 283 -14.51 -15.77 6.13
N GLN A 284 -13.87 -16.82 5.60
CA GLN A 284 -14.48 -18.16 5.48
C GLN A 284 -13.85 -19.25 6.36
N LEU A 285 -12.82 -18.92 7.14
CA LEU A 285 -12.27 -19.87 8.10
C LEU A 285 -13.30 -20.15 9.19
N LYS A 286 -13.53 -21.43 9.52
CA LYS A 286 -14.37 -21.82 10.66
C LYS A 286 -13.81 -21.19 11.93
N LYS A 287 -14.67 -20.48 12.64
CA LYS A 287 -14.35 -19.79 13.89
C LYS A 287 -14.81 -20.63 15.08
N ARG A 288 -14.34 -20.26 16.28
CA ARG A 288 -14.92 -20.77 17.53
C ARG A 288 -16.32 -20.18 17.71
N ASP A 289 -17.17 -20.88 18.45
CA ASP A 289 -18.54 -20.42 18.71
C ASP A 289 -18.56 -19.02 19.31
N GLY A 290 -19.48 -18.18 18.81
CA GLY A 290 -19.64 -16.78 19.23
C GLY A 290 -18.69 -15.79 18.55
N ILE A 291 -17.72 -16.24 17.74
CA ILE A 291 -16.88 -15.35 16.95
C ILE A 291 -17.45 -15.23 15.52
N PRO A 292 -17.78 -14.02 15.05
CA PRO A 292 -18.35 -13.85 13.72
C PRO A 292 -17.30 -13.99 12.61
N ASN A 293 -17.80 -14.28 11.42
CA ASN A 293 -17.06 -14.22 10.16
C ASN A 293 -17.23 -12.82 9.56
N PHE A 294 -16.30 -11.93 9.85
CA PHE A 294 -16.39 -10.53 9.42
C PHE A 294 -16.32 -10.33 7.90
N ALA A 295 -17.07 -9.34 7.41
CA ALA A 295 -16.86 -8.62 6.16
C ALA A 295 -16.83 -7.12 6.45
N LEU A 296 -16.20 -6.31 5.58
CA LEU A 296 -16.19 -4.84 5.77
C LEU A 296 -17.60 -4.25 5.67
N ALA A 297 -18.47 -4.85 4.86
CA ALA A 297 -19.87 -4.45 4.73
C ALA A 297 -20.67 -4.63 6.03
N ASP A 298 -20.25 -5.48 6.98
CA ASP A 298 -20.99 -5.69 8.23
C ASP A 298 -21.11 -4.41 9.09
N PHE A 299 -20.28 -3.39 8.81
CA PHE A 299 -20.26 -2.11 9.52
C PHE A 299 -21.04 -0.99 8.80
N ILE A 300 -21.74 -1.30 7.71
CA ILE A 300 -22.58 -0.36 6.95
C ILE A 300 -24.03 -0.87 6.96
N ALA A 301 -24.98 0.05 7.19
CA ALA A 301 -26.41 -0.26 7.33
C ALA A 301 -27.07 -0.77 6.05
#